data_AF-A0A7X8L4B6-F1
#
_entry.id   AF-A0A7X8L4B6-F1
#
_cell.length_a   1.000
_cell.length_b   1.000
_cell.length_c   1.000
_cell.angle_alpha   90.00
_cell.angle_beta   90.00
_cell.angle_gamma   90.00
#
_symmetry.space_group_name_H-M   'P 1'
#
loop_
_entity.id
_entity.type
_entity.pdbx_description
1 polymer ?
#
loop_
_entity_poly.entity_id
_entity_poly.type
_entity_poly.pdbx_seq_one_letter_code
_entity_poly.pdbx_strand_id
1 'polypeptide(L)'
;MRYLTKEWYNLCQRTGLHFGMEVYNRTETYDEALYLQLYKAHEESFIKMQHESYDYDPRFLLQKDSFEFVPFNKFVTGEEISEEDRFIYHIPPQEKEHIKKKIAEYDARPPFNEDKCREEFRCLQEIVQKDMIDKLPKEILQQIADIRVFALGYCTKDILDQLESVSKENEREMNRVLNECVKAQQAEQISHSIRGKFNFHDCEVTELTLNDNIIIRFDTRGGFTNYNTITFIDSKIVKQDDHILGSTWIYEELYRIENGYEAHMLFWGEEMPELIIRCKDILIEEK
;
A
#
# COMPACT_ATOMS: atom_id res chain seq x y z
N MET A 1 16.35 11.76 -2.20
CA MET A 1 15.74 11.81 -0.85
C MET A 1 16.83 11.96 0.21
N ARG A 2 16.62 12.72 1.29
CA ARG A 2 17.56 12.89 2.42
C ARG A 2 17.19 12.02 3.63
N TYR A 3 15.89 11.76 3.82
CA TYR A 3 15.35 10.97 4.93
C TYR A 3 14.51 9.80 4.43
N LEU A 4 13.48 10.05 3.62
CA LEU A 4 12.54 9.03 3.14
C LEU A 4 13.11 8.34 1.89
N THR A 5 14.28 7.72 2.03
CA THR A 5 15.02 7.07 0.95
C THR A 5 14.46 5.70 0.58
N LYS A 6 14.99 5.11 -0.50
CA LYS A 6 14.71 3.70 -0.88
C LYS A 6 15.00 2.74 0.27
N GLU A 7 16.10 2.94 0.99
CA GLU A 7 16.48 2.12 2.15
C GLU A 7 15.48 2.26 3.29
N TRP A 8 15.03 3.49 3.59
CA TRP A 8 13.99 3.71 4.58
C TRP A 8 12.67 3.04 4.18
N TYR A 9 12.27 3.14 2.91
CA TYR A 9 11.08 2.45 2.43
C TYR A 9 11.18 0.93 2.57
N ASN A 10 12.32 0.35 2.18
CA ASN A 10 12.57 -1.09 2.34
C ASN A 10 12.54 -1.51 3.81
N LEU A 11 12.98 -0.65 4.73
CA LEU A 11 12.84 -0.86 6.17
C LEU A 11 11.36 -0.88 6.60
N CYS A 12 10.54 0.04 6.08
CA CYS A 12 9.09 0.07 6.34
C CYS A 12 8.41 -1.26 5.95
N GLN A 13 8.84 -1.87 4.85
CA GLN A 13 8.32 -3.17 4.39
C GLN A 13 8.68 -4.36 5.31
N ARG A 14 9.53 -4.14 6.33
CA ARG A 14 10.06 -5.16 7.24
C ARG A 14 9.68 -4.92 8.71
N THR A 15 8.72 -4.04 8.98
CA THR A 15 8.23 -3.76 10.34
C THR A 15 7.17 -4.74 10.83
N GLY A 16 6.59 -5.53 9.92
CA GLY A 16 5.49 -6.47 10.19
C GLY A 16 5.82 -7.92 9.86
N LEU A 17 7.10 -8.33 9.87
CA LEU A 17 7.51 -9.68 9.41
C LEU A 17 6.91 -10.84 10.22
N HIS A 18 6.43 -10.57 11.44
CA HIS A 18 5.80 -11.55 12.32
C HIS A 18 4.28 -11.65 12.13
N PHE A 19 3.66 -10.72 11.39
CA PHE A 19 2.21 -10.72 11.21
C PHE A 19 1.75 -11.92 10.37
N GLY A 20 0.68 -12.57 10.82
CA GLY A 20 0.14 -13.77 10.17
C GLY A 20 0.95 -15.04 10.42
N MET A 21 2.01 -14.99 11.24
CA MET A 21 2.81 -16.16 11.59
C MET A 21 2.26 -16.88 12.82
N GLU A 22 2.19 -18.21 12.73
CA GLU A 22 1.76 -19.10 13.79
C GLU A 22 2.86 -20.11 14.14
N VAL A 23 2.96 -20.45 15.43
CA VAL A 23 3.94 -21.44 15.89
C VAL A 23 3.44 -22.86 15.61
N TYR A 24 4.26 -23.68 14.95
CA TYR A 24 3.93 -25.07 14.67
C TYR A 24 5.15 -25.99 14.85
N ASN A 25 5.04 -26.94 15.79
CA ASN A 25 6.19 -27.74 16.27
C ASN A 25 6.87 -28.63 15.19
N ARG A 26 6.19 -28.95 14.09
CA ARG A 26 6.77 -29.78 13.00
C ARG A 26 7.51 -28.95 11.94
N THR A 27 7.72 -27.66 12.16
CA THR A 27 8.42 -26.76 11.23
C THR A 27 9.94 -26.72 11.41
N GLU A 28 10.48 -27.44 12.40
CA GLU A 28 11.91 -27.51 12.69
C GLU A 28 12.71 -28.29 11.63
N THR A 29 12.04 -29.10 10.82
CA THR A 29 12.66 -29.91 9.77
C THR A 29 11.85 -29.82 8.48
N TYR A 30 12.52 -30.06 7.35
CA TYR A 30 11.83 -30.22 6.06
C TYR A 30 10.88 -31.43 6.12
N ASP A 31 9.59 -31.20 5.83
CA ASP A 31 8.54 -32.23 5.89
C ASP A 31 7.54 -32.04 4.74
N GLU A 32 7.72 -32.83 3.68
CA GLU A 32 6.88 -32.76 2.48
C GLU A 32 5.41 -33.09 2.77
N ALA A 33 5.15 -34.05 3.67
CA ALA A 33 3.79 -34.46 3.98
C ALA A 33 3.05 -33.36 4.75
N LEU A 34 3.76 -32.68 5.66
CA LEU A 34 3.24 -31.50 6.35
C LEU A 34 2.94 -30.38 5.36
N TYR A 35 3.88 -30.04 4.48
CA TYR A 35 3.68 -28.99 3.48
C TYR A 35 2.44 -29.26 2.62
N LEU A 36 2.32 -30.45 2.03
CA LEU A 36 1.18 -30.80 1.17
C LEU A 36 -0.15 -30.74 1.92
N GLN A 37 -0.17 -31.14 3.19
CA GLN A 37 -1.36 -31.05 4.04
C GLN A 37 -1.77 -29.59 4.27
N LEU A 38 -0.83 -28.73 4.68
CA LEU A 38 -1.09 -27.32 4.96
C LEU A 38 -1.45 -26.56 3.68
N TYR A 39 -0.74 -26.81 2.58
CA TYR A 39 -1.01 -26.21 1.28
C TYR A 39 -2.45 -26.49 0.86
N LYS A 40 -2.89 -27.76 0.94
CA LYS A 40 -4.25 -28.14 0.56
C LYS A 40 -5.30 -27.45 1.44
N ALA A 41 -5.07 -27.37 2.75
CA ALA A 41 -6.00 -26.69 3.67
C ALA A 41 -6.11 -25.18 3.36
N HIS A 42 -5.00 -24.52 3.05
CA HIS A 42 -4.98 -23.12 2.65
C HIS A 42 -5.63 -22.90 1.27
N GLU A 43 -5.38 -23.79 0.31
CA GLU A 43 -6.02 -23.75 -1.02
C GLU A 43 -7.54 -23.87 -0.89
N GLU A 44 -8.04 -24.85 -0.11
CA GLU A 44 -9.48 -25.03 0.15
C GLU A 44 -10.10 -23.80 0.85
N SER A 45 -9.40 -23.22 1.82
CA SER A 45 -9.82 -21.98 2.50
C SER A 45 -9.89 -20.79 1.55
N PHE A 46 -8.87 -20.63 0.69
CA PHE A 46 -8.82 -19.59 -0.32
C PHE A 46 -9.97 -19.73 -1.33
N ILE A 47 -10.18 -20.94 -1.87
CA ILE A 47 -11.29 -21.22 -2.79
C ILE A 47 -12.63 -20.90 -2.13
N LYS A 48 -12.82 -21.30 -0.87
CA LYS A 48 -14.04 -21.00 -0.12
C LYS A 48 -14.26 -19.49 0.00
N MET A 49 -13.24 -18.73 0.40
CA MET A 49 -13.32 -17.26 0.51
C MET A 49 -13.63 -16.60 -0.85
N GLN A 50 -13.01 -17.08 -1.93
CA GLN A 50 -13.25 -16.58 -3.28
C GLN A 50 -14.67 -16.91 -3.74
N HIS A 51 -15.18 -18.10 -3.43
CA HIS A 51 -16.55 -18.50 -3.74
C HIS A 51 -17.59 -17.68 -2.96
N GLU A 52 -17.34 -17.42 -1.66
CA GLU A 52 -18.21 -16.56 -0.85
C GLU A 52 -18.22 -15.11 -1.38
N SER A 53 -17.06 -14.59 -1.77
CA SER A 53 -16.94 -13.28 -2.40
C SER A 53 -17.60 -13.24 -3.78
N TYR A 54 -17.49 -14.33 -4.53
CA TYR A 54 -18.17 -14.50 -5.81
C TYR A 54 -19.68 -14.37 -5.59
N ASP A 55 -20.28 -15.14 -4.68
CA ASP A 55 -21.73 -15.17 -4.48
C ASP A 55 -22.31 -13.97 -3.71
N TYR A 56 -21.50 -12.96 -3.46
CA TYR A 56 -21.95 -11.72 -2.84
C TYR A 56 -22.81 -10.88 -3.78
N ASP A 57 -24.13 -11.10 -3.75
CA ASP A 57 -25.08 -10.43 -4.65
C ASP A 57 -25.20 -8.93 -4.35
N PRO A 58 -24.68 -8.03 -5.20
CA PRO A 58 -24.62 -6.59 -4.94
C PRO A 58 -25.99 -5.92 -4.74
N ARG A 59 -27.10 -6.60 -5.05
CA ARG A 59 -28.46 -6.11 -4.76
C ARG A 59 -28.71 -5.82 -3.28
N PHE A 60 -28.01 -6.48 -2.35
CA PHE A 60 -28.19 -6.19 -0.92
C PHE A 60 -27.90 -4.70 -0.62
N LEU A 61 -27.00 -4.04 -1.38
CA LEU A 61 -26.68 -2.62 -1.23
C LEU A 61 -27.86 -1.69 -1.53
N LEU A 62 -28.82 -2.13 -2.35
CA LEU A 62 -30.00 -1.33 -2.71
C LEU A 62 -31.21 -1.64 -1.84
N GLN A 63 -31.14 -2.61 -0.92
CA GLN A 63 -32.26 -2.93 -0.03
C GLN A 63 -32.53 -1.81 1.00
N LYS A 64 -31.54 -0.96 1.27
CA LYS A 64 -31.66 0.21 2.14
C LYS A 64 -31.19 1.44 1.37
N ASP A 65 -31.95 2.53 1.47
CA ASP A 65 -31.57 3.82 0.88
C ASP A 65 -30.55 4.60 1.74
N SER A 66 -30.39 4.17 2.99
CA SER A 66 -29.42 4.73 3.91
C SER A 66 -28.77 3.67 4.79
N PHE A 67 -27.52 3.92 5.13
CA PHE A 67 -26.74 3.16 6.09
C PHE A 67 -26.41 4.04 7.28
N GLU A 68 -26.71 3.54 8.46
CA GLU A 68 -26.33 4.19 9.69
C GLU A 68 -24.95 3.70 10.09
N PHE A 69 -24.02 4.64 10.20
CA PHE A 69 -22.66 4.40 10.65
C PHE A 69 -22.46 5.01 12.03
N VAL A 70 -21.67 4.31 12.83
CA VAL A 70 -21.23 4.78 14.15
C VAL A 70 -19.70 4.70 14.18
N PRO A 71 -19.02 5.51 15.00
CA PRO A 71 -17.58 5.43 15.18
C PRO A 71 -17.17 4.00 15.53
N PHE A 72 -16.30 3.42 14.70
CA PHE A 72 -15.86 2.02 14.85
C PHE A 72 -15.34 1.74 16.25
N ASN A 73 -14.56 2.67 16.82
CA ASN A 73 -14.00 2.56 18.16
C ASN A 73 -15.08 2.39 19.23
N LYS A 74 -16.15 3.20 19.20
CA LYS A 74 -17.25 3.10 20.17
C LYS A 74 -18.03 1.79 20.03
N PHE A 75 -18.23 1.33 18.78
CA PHE A 75 -18.90 0.07 18.50
C PHE A 75 -18.14 -1.13 19.09
N VAL A 76 -16.82 -1.17 18.97
CA VAL A 76 -16.01 -2.30 19.47
C VAL A 76 -15.72 -2.23 20.97
N THR A 77 -15.65 -1.03 21.56
CA THR A 77 -15.43 -0.87 23.02
C THR A 77 -16.71 -0.98 23.84
N GLY A 78 -17.87 -0.87 23.20
CA GLY A 78 -19.18 -0.89 23.88
C GLY A 78 -19.50 0.41 24.64
N GLU A 79 -18.84 1.51 24.29
CA GLU A 79 -19.16 2.84 24.82
C GLU A 79 -20.57 3.29 24.40
N GLU A 80 -21.17 4.19 25.18
CA GLU A 80 -22.50 4.72 24.88
C GLU A 80 -22.47 5.54 23.57
N ILE A 81 -23.30 5.13 22.60
CA ILE A 81 -23.42 5.78 21.29
C ILE A 81 -24.54 6.82 21.40
N SER A 82 -24.18 8.10 21.31
CA SER A 82 -25.14 9.21 21.29
C SER A 82 -25.72 9.41 19.89
N GLU A 83 -26.82 10.16 19.77
CA GLU A 83 -27.39 10.52 18.46
C GLU A 83 -26.42 11.35 17.60
N GLU A 84 -25.53 12.13 18.22
CA GLU A 84 -24.51 12.92 17.51
C GLU A 84 -23.40 12.05 16.92
N ASP A 85 -23.23 10.82 17.41
CA ASP A 85 -22.29 9.84 16.86
C ASP A 85 -22.86 9.08 15.65
N ARG A 86 -24.16 9.20 15.36
CA ARG A 86 -24.80 8.48 14.26
C ARG A 86 -24.66 9.28 12.97
N PHE A 87 -23.91 8.73 12.01
CA PHE A 87 -23.82 9.27 10.66
C PHE A 87 -24.72 8.49 9.71
N ILE A 88 -25.73 9.15 9.15
CA ILE A 88 -26.60 8.54 8.15
C ILE A 88 -26.01 8.82 6.77
N TYR A 89 -25.44 7.78 6.17
CA TYR A 89 -25.01 7.82 4.79
C TYR A 89 -26.20 7.49 3.88
N HIS A 90 -26.54 8.40 2.98
CA HIS A 90 -27.49 8.14 1.91
C HIS A 90 -26.73 7.78 0.64
N ILE A 91 -27.12 6.69 -0.01
CA ILE A 91 -26.47 6.24 -1.25
C ILE A 91 -26.73 7.29 -2.35
N PRO A 92 -25.71 7.98 -2.89
CA PRO A 92 -25.88 8.98 -3.93
C PRO A 92 -26.44 8.36 -5.22
N PRO A 93 -27.16 9.11 -6.06
CA PRO A 93 -27.70 8.59 -7.32
C PRO A 93 -26.65 7.96 -8.25
N GLN A 94 -25.45 8.53 -8.31
CA GLN A 94 -24.33 8.01 -9.10
C GLN A 94 -23.89 6.62 -8.61
N GLU A 95 -23.79 6.43 -7.29
CA GLU A 95 -23.46 5.15 -6.69
C GLU A 95 -24.56 4.11 -6.92
N LYS A 96 -25.84 4.52 -6.90
CA LYS A 96 -26.97 3.64 -7.26
C LYS A 96 -26.86 3.14 -8.70
N GLU A 97 -26.50 3.99 -9.65
CA GLU A 97 -26.25 3.57 -11.04
C GLU A 97 -25.04 2.65 -11.16
N HIS A 98 -23.97 2.92 -10.40
CA HIS A 98 -22.82 2.03 -10.31
C HIS A 98 -23.19 0.64 -9.79
N ILE A 99 -23.98 0.56 -8.72
CA ILE A 99 -24.47 -0.71 -8.16
C ILE A 99 -25.36 -1.45 -9.18
N LYS A 100 -26.24 -0.75 -9.91
CA LYS A 100 -27.04 -1.37 -10.99
C LYS A 100 -26.15 -1.99 -12.07
N LYS A 101 -25.06 -1.33 -12.44
CA LYS A 101 -24.08 -1.91 -13.37
C LYS A 101 -23.44 -3.18 -12.80
N LYS A 102 -23.03 -3.17 -11.52
CA LYS A 102 -22.52 -4.36 -10.83
C LYS A 102 -23.52 -5.50 -10.77
N ILE A 103 -24.82 -5.20 -10.61
CA ILE A 103 -25.89 -6.21 -10.66
C ILE A 103 -25.96 -6.85 -12.04
N ALA A 104 -25.92 -6.05 -13.11
CA ALA A 104 -25.93 -6.58 -14.47
C ALA A 104 -24.69 -7.44 -14.76
N GLU A 105 -23.50 -7.02 -14.28
CA GLU A 105 -22.26 -7.81 -14.34
C GLU A 105 -22.39 -9.12 -13.54
N TYR A 106 -22.98 -9.05 -12.35
CA TYR A 106 -23.22 -10.21 -11.48
C TYR A 106 -24.19 -11.22 -12.11
N ASP A 107 -25.21 -10.77 -12.84
CA ASP A 107 -26.18 -11.66 -13.50
C ASP A 107 -25.61 -12.32 -14.76
N ALA A 108 -24.73 -11.60 -15.48
CA ALA A 108 -24.15 -12.05 -16.73
C ALA A 108 -22.88 -12.91 -16.54
N ARG A 109 -22.37 -13.00 -15.31
CA ARG A 109 -21.11 -13.71 -15.02
C ARG A 109 -21.21 -15.22 -15.31
N PRO A 110 -20.10 -15.86 -15.70
CA PRO A 110 -20.06 -17.31 -15.84
C PRO A 110 -20.25 -18.03 -14.49
N PRO A 111 -20.33 -19.37 -14.45
CA PRO A 111 -20.18 -20.10 -13.20
C PRO A 111 -18.80 -19.84 -12.56
N PHE A 112 -18.72 -19.99 -11.23
CA PHE A 112 -17.44 -19.91 -10.52
C PHE A 112 -16.46 -20.95 -11.06
N ASN A 113 -15.21 -20.53 -11.32
CA ASN A 113 -14.18 -21.41 -11.86
C ASN A 113 -13.15 -21.75 -10.76
N GLU A 114 -13.35 -22.89 -10.12
CA GLU A 114 -12.44 -23.37 -9.07
C GLU A 114 -11.02 -23.63 -9.59
N ASP A 115 -10.86 -24.15 -10.81
CA ASP A 115 -9.54 -24.47 -11.35
C ASP A 115 -8.71 -23.20 -11.58
N LYS A 116 -9.35 -22.14 -12.07
CA LYS A 116 -8.72 -20.81 -12.14
C LYS A 116 -8.32 -20.31 -10.74
N CYS A 117 -9.18 -20.51 -9.75
CA CYS A 117 -8.90 -20.13 -8.37
C CYS A 117 -7.69 -20.89 -7.79
N ARG A 118 -7.55 -22.19 -8.09
CA ARG A 118 -6.37 -23.00 -7.74
C ARG A 118 -5.10 -22.49 -8.40
N GLU A 119 -5.17 -22.12 -9.68
CA GLU A 119 -4.03 -21.53 -10.39
C GLU A 119 -3.62 -20.18 -9.79
N GLU A 120 -4.60 -19.31 -9.47
CA GLU A 120 -4.37 -18.04 -8.80
C GLU A 120 -3.72 -18.25 -7.43
N PHE A 121 -4.23 -19.19 -6.62
CA PHE A 121 -3.64 -19.52 -5.33
C PHE A 121 -2.18 -19.98 -5.47
N ARG A 122 -1.88 -20.87 -6.41
CA ARG A 122 -0.51 -21.33 -6.67
C ARG A 122 0.41 -20.15 -7.02
N CYS A 123 -0.01 -19.28 -7.92
CA CYS A 123 0.76 -18.10 -8.31
C CYS A 123 1.00 -17.16 -7.11
N LEU A 124 -0.01 -16.94 -6.27
CA LEU A 124 0.14 -16.15 -5.04
C LEU A 124 1.15 -16.78 -4.09
N GLN A 125 1.13 -18.10 -3.91
CA GLN A 125 2.11 -18.80 -3.07
C GLN A 125 3.54 -18.66 -3.57
N GLU A 126 3.77 -18.73 -4.89
CA GLU A 126 5.09 -18.49 -5.49
C GLU A 126 5.58 -17.06 -5.25
N ILE A 127 4.68 -16.08 -5.38
CA ILE A 127 4.98 -14.67 -5.11
C ILE A 127 5.32 -14.46 -3.63
N VAL A 128 4.51 -14.98 -2.70
CA VAL A 128 4.75 -14.85 -1.26
C VAL A 128 6.08 -15.49 -0.86
N GLN A 129 6.39 -16.69 -1.38
CA GLN A 129 7.67 -17.33 -1.11
C GLN A 129 8.86 -16.47 -1.55
N LYS A 130 8.81 -15.91 -2.76
CA LYS A 130 9.86 -15.04 -3.28
C LYS A 130 9.99 -13.77 -2.43
N ASP A 131 8.86 -13.13 -2.11
CA ASP A 131 8.82 -11.92 -1.30
C ASP A 131 9.43 -12.13 0.09
N MET A 132 9.14 -13.27 0.73
CA MET A 132 9.73 -13.65 2.01
C MET A 132 11.25 -13.86 1.89
N ILE A 133 11.72 -14.53 0.84
CA ILE A 133 13.17 -14.72 0.60
C ILE A 133 13.88 -13.37 0.45
N ASP A 134 13.28 -12.42 -0.27
CA ASP A 134 13.87 -11.11 -0.55
C ASP A 134 13.84 -10.16 0.66
N LYS A 135 12.83 -10.30 1.53
CA LYS A 135 12.62 -9.41 2.70
C LYS A 135 13.29 -9.89 3.98
N LEU A 136 13.39 -11.20 4.20
CA LEU A 136 13.90 -11.74 5.46
C LEU A 136 15.40 -11.45 5.65
N PRO A 137 15.83 -11.16 6.90
CA PRO A 137 17.25 -11.20 7.23
C PRO A 137 17.85 -12.57 6.91
N LYS A 138 19.05 -12.58 6.33
CA LYS A 138 19.71 -13.82 5.87
C LYS A 138 19.88 -14.83 7.00
N GLU A 139 20.16 -14.34 8.20
CA GLU A 139 20.38 -15.14 9.40
C GLU A 139 19.10 -15.86 9.83
N ILE A 140 17.93 -15.23 9.69
CA ILE A 140 16.63 -15.86 9.98
C ILE A 140 16.28 -16.84 8.86
N LEU A 141 16.46 -16.43 7.60
CA LEU A 141 16.15 -17.28 6.44
C LEU A 141 16.90 -18.61 6.49
N GLN A 142 18.18 -18.61 6.92
CA GLN A 142 18.99 -19.83 7.05
C GLN A 142 18.52 -20.79 8.14
N GLN A 143 17.74 -20.32 9.11
CA GLN A 143 17.19 -21.14 10.19
C GLN A 143 15.83 -21.76 9.81
N ILE A 144 15.18 -21.26 8.74
CA ILE A 144 13.91 -21.80 8.26
C ILE A 144 14.17 -23.10 7.52
N ALA A 145 13.61 -24.21 8.02
CA ALA A 145 13.81 -25.53 7.43
C ALA A 145 13.05 -25.75 6.11
N ASP A 146 11.87 -25.14 5.96
CA ASP A 146 11.08 -25.18 4.73
C ASP A 146 10.39 -23.82 4.50
N ILE A 147 10.87 -23.07 3.51
CA ILE A 147 10.33 -21.75 3.15
C ILE A 147 8.88 -21.83 2.66
N ARG A 148 8.44 -22.98 2.14
CA ARG A 148 7.07 -23.15 1.64
C ARG A 148 6.08 -23.25 2.80
N VAL A 149 6.46 -23.92 3.89
CA VAL A 149 5.66 -23.96 5.12
C VAL A 149 5.67 -22.60 5.81
N PHE A 150 6.81 -21.92 5.78
CA PHE A 150 6.91 -20.53 6.27
C PHE A 150 6.00 -19.57 5.52
N ALA A 151 5.96 -19.64 4.18
CA ALA A 151 5.09 -18.81 3.34
C ALA A 151 3.58 -19.06 3.58
N LEU A 152 3.21 -20.24 4.10
CA LEU A 152 1.84 -20.53 4.56
C LEU A 152 1.53 -19.96 5.95
N GLY A 153 2.46 -19.23 6.56
CA GLY A 153 2.28 -18.58 7.85
C GLY A 153 2.72 -19.43 9.05
N TYR A 154 3.57 -20.44 8.89
CA TYR A 154 3.99 -21.31 10.00
C TYR A 154 5.48 -21.28 10.26
N CYS A 155 5.87 -21.15 11.53
CA CYS A 155 7.28 -21.16 11.93
C CYS A 155 7.49 -21.78 13.32
N THR A 156 8.75 -21.89 13.72
CA THR A 156 9.10 -22.28 15.09
C THR A 156 8.93 -21.09 16.04
N LYS A 157 8.84 -21.35 17.34
CA LYS A 157 8.75 -20.28 18.35
C LYS A 157 9.96 -19.34 18.30
N ASP A 158 11.16 -19.92 18.16
CA ASP A 158 12.41 -19.16 18.10
C ASP A 158 12.48 -18.23 16.87
N ILE A 159 11.94 -18.67 15.73
CA ILE A 159 11.84 -17.82 14.53
C ILE A 159 10.84 -16.70 14.76
N LEU A 160 9.66 -17.00 15.30
CA LEU A 160 8.66 -15.97 15.60
C LEU A 160 9.22 -14.88 16.51
N ASP A 161 9.92 -15.26 17.58
CA ASP A 161 10.52 -14.31 18.52
C ASP A 161 11.61 -13.45 17.86
N GLN A 162 12.41 -14.02 16.95
CA GLN A 162 13.37 -13.27 16.15
C GLN A 162 12.68 -12.29 15.19
N LEU A 163 11.62 -12.71 14.49
CA LEU A 163 10.84 -11.86 13.59
C LEU A 163 10.22 -10.69 14.35
N GLU A 164 9.67 -10.93 15.54
CA GLU A 164 9.14 -9.87 16.40
C GLU A 164 10.23 -8.87 16.81
N SER A 165 11.40 -9.37 17.21
CA SER A 165 12.52 -8.53 17.63
C SER A 165 12.99 -7.64 16.49
N VAL A 166 13.19 -8.22 15.30
CA VAL A 166 13.59 -7.47 14.10
C VAL A 166 12.51 -6.46 13.69
N SER A 167 11.24 -6.88 13.72
CA SER A 167 10.09 -6.02 13.40
C SER A 167 10.04 -4.79 14.30
N LYS A 168 10.17 -4.97 15.63
CA LYS A 168 10.17 -3.89 16.62
C LYS A 168 11.36 -2.94 16.44
N GLU A 169 12.53 -3.46 16.12
CA GLU A 169 13.71 -2.62 15.88
C GLU A 169 13.57 -1.81 14.59
N ASN A 170 13.11 -2.44 13.51
CA ASN A 170 12.84 -1.77 12.24
C ASN A 170 11.78 -0.67 12.43
N GLU A 171 10.74 -0.93 13.21
CA GLU A 171 9.70 0.07 13.50
C GLU A 171 10.26 1.27 14.27
N ARG A 172 11.15 1.07 15.25
CA ARG A 172 11.80 2.16 15.96
C ARG A 172 12.64 3.03 15.04
N GLU A 173 13.45 2.41 14.19
CA GLU A 173 14.33 3.12 13.27
C GLU A 173 13.53 3.85 12.18
N MET A 174 12.50 3.19 11.64
CA MET A 174 11.56 3.78 10.69
C MET A 174 10.90 5.03 11.26
N ASN A 175 10.37 4.94 12.49
CA ASN A 175 9.77 6.07 13.19
C ASN A 175 10.78 7.16 13.55
N ARG A 176 12.02 6.81 13.89
CA ARG A 176 13.08 7.80 14.16
C ARG A 176 13.33 8.68 12.94
N VAL A 177 13.57 8.06 11.78
CA VAL A 177 13.83 8.77 10.52
C VAL A 177 12.61 9.57 10.08
N LEU A 178 11.39 9.01 10.20
CA LEU A 178 10.16 9.74 9.88
C LEU A 178 10.01 11.00 10.74
N ASN A 179 10.24 10.88 12.05
CA ASN A 179 10.17 12.01 12.97
C ASN A 179 11.24 13.08 12.68
N GLU A 180 12.44 12.68 12.30
CA GLU A 180 13.49 13.61 11.86
C GLU A 180 13.11 14.33 10.56
N CYS A 181 12.55 13.60 9.59
CA CYS A 181 12.03 14.16 8.35
C CYS A 181 10.94 15.20 8.63
N VAL A 182 9.92 14.84 9.42
CA VAL A 182 8.81 15.74 9.78
C VAL A 182 9.34 17.02 10.42
N LYS A 183 10.28 16.93 11.38
CA LYS A 183 10.90 18.10 12.00
C LYS A 183 11.64 18.97 10.98
N ALA A 184 12.42 18.36 10.08
CA ALA A 184 13.13 19.09 9.03
C ALA A 184 12.16 19.80 8.08
N GLN A 185 11.15 19.09 7.56
CA GLN A 185 10.13 19.63 6.65
C GLN A 185 9.29 20.74 7.31
N GLN A 186 9.02 20.65 8.61
CA GLN A 186 8.33 21.71 9.36
C GLN A 186 9.17 22.99 9.47
N ALA A 187 10.48 22.87 9.65
CA ALA A 187 11.41 23.99 9.76
C ALA A 187 11.60 24.73 8.42
N GLU A 188 11.45 24.03 7.29
CA GLU A 188 11.46 24.63 5.96
C GLU A 188 10.39 25.73 5.86
N GLN A 189 10.76 26.89 5.31
CA GLN A 189 9.83 28.02 5.13
C GLN A 189 9.10 27.89 3.79
N ILE A 190 8.33 26.81 3.63
CA ILE A 190 7.52 26.54 2.44
C ILE A 190 6.23 27.37 2.49
N SER A 191 5.87 27.99 1.37
CA SER A 191 4.64 28.78 1.29
C SER A 191 3.40 27.94 1.59
N HIS A 192 2.39 28.56 2.20
CA HIS A 192 1.13 27.90 2.51
C HIS A 192 0.35 27.44 1.25
N SER A 193 0.60 28.07 0.10
CA SER A 193 -0.03 27.69 -1.17
C SER A 193 0.48 26.35 -1.71
N ILE A 194 1.70 25.94 -1.32
CA ILE A 194 2.33 24.67 -1.71
C ILE A 194 2.21 23.65 -0.57
N ARG A 195 2.45 24.10 0.67
CA ARG A 195 2.40 23.25 1.87
C ARG A 195 1.02 22.59 2.00
N GLY A 196 1.01 21.27 2.13
CA GLY A 196 -0.21 20.46 2.21
C GLY A 196 -0.83 20.09 0.86
N LYS A 197 -0.49 20.79 -0.23
CA LYS A 197 -0.89 20.40 -1.60
C LYS A 197 0.17 19.54 -2.30
N PHE A 198 1.43 19.71 -1.93
CA PHE A 198 2.55 18.91 -2.43
C PHE A 198 2.55 17.54 -1.74
N ASN A 199 1.54 16.73 -2.05
CA ASN A 199 1.39 15.35 -1.62
C ASN A 199 0.54 14.63 -2.67
N PHE A 200 1.17 13.70 -3.37
CA PHE A 200 0.55 12.91 -4.43
C PHE A 200 0.64 11.42 -4.12
N HIS A 201 0.66 11.04 -2.83
CA HIS A 201 0.74 9.65 -2.41
C HIS A 201 -0.31 8.80 -3.15
N ASP A 202 0.14 7.67 -3.69
CA ASP A 202 -0.64 6.72 -4.47
C ASP A 202 -1.21 7.24 -5.80
N CYS A 203 -0.73 8.40 -6.29
CA CYS A 203 -1.09 8.90 -7.61
C CYS A 203 -0.12 8.36 -8.68
N GLU A 204 -0.66 7.85 -9.80
CA GLU A 204 0.12 7.30 -10.91
C GLU A 204 0.52 8.41 -11.89
N VAL A 205 1.79 8.45 -12.31
CA VAL A 205 2.28 9.41 -13.31
C VAL A 205 1.78 9.01 -14.70
N THR A 206 0.88 9.80 -15.27
CA THR A 206 0.32 9.56 -16.62
C THR A 206 0.99 10.38 -17.72
N GLU A 207 1.63 11.50 -17.35
CA GLU A 207 2.37 12.35 -18.29
C GLU A 207 3.56 13.00 -17.58
N LEU A 208 4.71 13.07 -18.26
CA LEU A 208 5.89 13.81 -17.83
C LEU A 208 6.42 14.64 -19.00
N THR A 209 6.25 15.96 -18.93
CA THR A 209 6.75 16.91 -19.93
C THR A 209 7.98 17.64 -19.40
N LEU A 210 9.10 17.56 -20.12
CA LEU A 210 10.41 18.08 -19.73
C LEU A 210 10.83 19.25 -20.64
N ASN A 211 10.41 20.47 -20.31
CA ASN A 211 10.82 21.70 -20.97
C ASN A 211 11.44 22.67 -19.93
N ASP A 212 11.48 23.98 -20.21
CA ASP A 212 11.87 25.01 -19.23
C ASP A 212 11.07 24.89 -17.91
N ASN A 213 9.79 24.52 -18.04
CA ASN A 213 8.96 24.06 -16.93
C ASN A 213 8.78 22.55 -17.05
N ILE A 214 8.92 21.85 -15.93
CA ILE A 214 8.61 20.43 -15.83
C ILE A 214 7.16 20.29 -15.37
N ILE A 215 6.38 19.52 -16.11
CA ILE A 215 4.96 19.27 -15.80
C ILE A 215 4.77 17.77 -15.60
N ILE A 216 4.12 17.41 -14.50
CA ILE A 216 3.70 16.03 -14.22
C ILE A 216 2.19 16.01 -14.10
N ARG A 217 1.55 15.07 -14.79
CA ARG A 217 0.12 14.77 -14.62
C ARG A 217 -0.07 13.41 -13.98
N PHE A 218 -1.15 13.31 -13.23
CA PHE A 218 -1.45 12.13 -12.44
C PHE A 218 -2.85 11.58 -12.72
N ASP A 219 -2.97 10.26 -12.63
CA ASP A 219 -4.22 9.61 -12.28
C ASP A 219 -4.32 9.57 -10.75
N THR A 220 -5.32 10.26 -10.21
CA THR A 220 -5.51 10.43 -8.77
C THR A 220 -6.47 9.42 -8.15
N ARG A 221 -7.02 8.48 -8.93
CA ARG A 221 -8.01 7.50 -8.44
C ARG A 221 -7.51 6.64 -7.27
N GLY A 222 -6.20 6.42 -7.19
CA GLY A 222 -5.56 5.70 -6.08
C GLY A 222 -5.17 6.59 -4.89
N GLY A 223 -5.07 7.90 -5.08
CA GLY A 223 -4.55 8.83 -4.08
C GLY A 223 -5.62 9.55 -3.27
N PHE A 224 -5.14 10.42 -2.35
CA PHE A 224 -5.98 11.17 -1.41
C PHE A 224 -6.16 12.65 -1.80
N THR A 225 -5.93 12.99 -3.06
CA THR A 225 -5.98 14.36 -3.58
C THR A 225 -6.75 14.44 -4.91
N ASN A 226 -7.43 15.56 -5.16
CA ASN A 226 -8.03 15.85 -6.46
C ASN A 226 -7.09 16.66 -7.36
N TYR A 227 -5.98 17.17 -6.83
CA TYR A 227 -4.96 17.82 -7.66
C TYR A 227 -4.30 16.77 -8.53
N ASN A 228 -4.33 16.97 -9.84
CA ASN A 228 -3.87 16.00 -10.82
C ASN A 228 -2.74 16.55 -11.71
N THR A 229 -2.32 17.78 -11.48
CA THR A 229 -1.23 18.41 -12.24
C THR A 229 -0.31 19.18 -11.30
N ILE A 230 0.99 18.96 -11.43
CA ILE A 230 2.03 19.80 -10.83
C ILE A 230 2.94 20.37 -11.91
N THR A 231 3.24 21.67 -11.79
CA THR A 231 4.18 22.37 -12.65
C THR A 231 5.30 22.96 -11.82
N PHE A 232 6.54 22.58 -12.13
CA PHE A 232 7.76 23.17 -11.61
C PHE A 232 8.20 24.28 -12.56
N ILE A 233 8.20 25.52 -12.08
CA ILE A 233 8.46 26.72 -12.88
C ILE A 233 9.96 27.02 -12.92
N ASP A 234 10.50 27.31 -14.11
CA ASP A 234 11.92 27.64 -14.34
C ASP A 234 12.82 26.60 -13.66
N SER A 235 12.74 25.39 -14.23
CA SER A 235 13.11 24.15 -13.55
C SER A 235 14.28 23.44 -14.20
N LYS A 236 14.99 22.66 -13.40
CA LYS A 236 16.12 21.84 -13.81
C LYS A 236 16.06 20.49 -13.08
N ILE A 237 16.22 19.43 -13.85
CA ILE A 237 16.43 18.09 -13.30
C ILE A 237 17.82 18.03 -12.67
N VAL A 238 17.86 17.63 -11.40
CA VAL A 238 19.10 17.31 -10.67
C VAL A 238 19.39 15.82 -10.76
N LYS A 239 18.35 14.99 -10.64
CA LYS A 239 18.40 13.53 -10.79
C LYS A 239 17.10 13.06 -11.42
N GLN A 240 17.19 12.11 -12.33
CA GLN A 240 16.04 11.40 -12.88
C GLN A 240 16.49 9.96 -13.13
N ASP A 241 15.92 9.03 -12.37
CA ASP A 241 16.00 7.61 -12.69
C ASP A 241 15.05 7.29 -13.86
N ASP A 242 15.24 6.15 -14.52
CA ASP A 242 14.34 5.68 -15.58
C ASP A 242 12.96 5.29 -15.03
N HIS A 243 11.99 4.99 -15.90
CA HIS A 243 10.68 4.44 -15.52
C HIS A 243 9.80 5.31 -14.61
N ILE A 244 9.97 6.64 -14.61
CA ILE A 244 9.08 7.55 -13.88
C ILE A 244 7.65 7.53 -14.46
N LEU A 245 7.50 7.47 -15.79
CA LEU A 245 6.20 7.40 -16.44
C LEU A 245 5.52 6.05 -16.14
N GLY A 246 4.28 6.08 -15.65
CA GLY A 246 3.54 4.90 -15.19
C GLY A 246 3.90 4.42 -13.79
N SER A 247 4.82 5.11 -13.09
CA SER A 247 5.13 4.83 -11.68
C SER A 247 4.17 5.56 -10.72
N THR A 248 4.05 5.06 -9.50
CA THR A 248 3.17 5.61 -8.47
C THR A 248 3.95 6.44 -7.47
N TRP A 249 3.55 7.68 -7.20
CA TRP A 249 4.25 8.53 -6.23
C TRP A 249 4.05 8.00 -4.80
N ILE A 250 5.15 7.78 -4.06
CA ILE A 250 5.08 7.28 -2.67
C ILE A 250 5.53 8.32 -1.66
N TYR A 251 6.71 8.92 -1.82
CA TYR A 251 7.21 9.83 -0.78
C TYR A 251 7.83 11.07 -1.38
N GLU A 252 7.71 12.17 -0.64
CA GLU A 252 8.21 13.46 -1.04
C GLU A 252 8.95 14.17 0.09
N GLU A 253 9.92 14.98 -0.32
CA GLU A 253 10.56 15.98 0.53
C GLU A 253 10.68 17.27 -0.28
N LEU A 254 10.43 18.41 0.36
CA LEU A 254 10.51 19.71 -0.30
C LEU A 254 11.37 20.67 0.52
N TYR A 255 12.47 21.12 -0.09
CA TYR A 255 13.45 22.00 0.56
C TYR A 255 13.42 23.39 -0.04
N ARG A 256 13.50 24.42 0.81
CA ARG A 256 13.71 25.79 0.35
C ARG A 256 15.19 25.98 0.00
N ILE A 257 15.45 26.56 -1.16
CA ILE A 257 16.79 26.99 -1.59
C ILE A 257 16.77 28.50 -1.87
N GLU A 258 17.95 29.12 -2.03
CA GLU A 258 18.09 30.58 -2.18
C GLU A 258 17.11 31.18 -3.20
N ASN A 259 16.94 30.53 -4.36
CA ASN A 259 16.13 31.01 -5.47
C ASN A 259 14.98 30.06 -5.84
N GLY A 260 14.37 29.37 -4.88
CA GLY A 260 13.26 28.46 -5.20
C GLY A 260 13.15 27.24 -4.29
N TYR A 261 12.86 26.09 -4.89
CA TYR A 261 12.69 24.83 -4.19
C TYR A 261 13.54 23.73 -4.82
N GLU A 262 13.94 22.77 -3.99
CA GLU A 262 14.46 21.48 -4.39
C GLU A 262 13.46 20.42 -3.94
N ALA A 263 12.75 19.83 -4.90
CA ALA A 263 11.74 18.81 -4.71
C ALA A 263 12.36 17.43 -4.93
N HIS A 264 12.22 16.54 -3.96
CA HIS A 264 12.63 15.16 -4.05
C HIS A 264 11.39 14.27 -4.04
N MET A 265 11.32 13.34 -4.98
CA MET A 265 10.23 12.38 -5.08
C MET A 265 10.78 10.96 -5.23
N LEU A 266 10.13 10.03 -4.53
CA LEU A 266 10.33 8.60 -4.65
C LEU A 266 9.04 7.95 -5.18
N PHE A 267 9.21 7.08 -6.17
CA PHE A 267 8.10 6.39 -6.83
C PHE A 267 8.18 4.88 -6.61
N TRP A 268 7.00 4.24 -6.60
CA TRP A 268 6.82 2.81 -6.66
C TRP A 268 6.77 2.38 -8.12
N GLY A 269 7.56 1.37 -8.45
CA GLY A 269 7.78 0.90 -9.80
C GLY A 269 9.07 0.10 -9.87
N GLU A 270 9.50 -0.23 -11.09
CA GLU A 270 10.76 -0.91 -11.33
C GLU A 270 11.93 -0.10 -10.72
N GLU A 271 12.72 -0.73 -9.84
CA GLU A 271 13.85 -0.11 -9.13
C GLU A 271 13.52 1.10 -8.22
N MET A 272 12.23 1.33 -7.93
CA MET A 272 11.72 2.44 -7.11
C MET A 272 12.32 3.79 -7.51
N PRO A 273 11.99 4.34 -8.69
CA PRO A 273 12.77 5.41 -9.28
C PRO A 273 12.66 6.71 -8.48
N GLU A 274 13.71 7.52 -8.52
CA GLU A 274 13.76 8.84 -7.90
C GLU A 274 13.83 9.96 -8.94
N LEU A 275 13.15 11.07 -8.63
CA LEU A 275 13.24 12.30 -9.40
C LEU A 275 13.51 13.47 -8.44
N ILE A 276 14.55 14.25 -8.74
CA ILE A 276 14.92 15.44 -8.00
C ILE A 276 14.92 16.64 -8.95
N ILE A 277 14.10 17.64 -8.62
CA ILE A 277 13.92 18.83 -9.43
C ILE A 277 14.27 20.06 -8.60
N ARG A 278 15.05 20.97 -9.17
CA ARG A 278 15.17 22.35 -8.69
C ARG A 278 14.28 23.24 -9.54
N CYS A 279 13.57 24.16 -8.92
CA CYS A 279 12.67 25.08 -9.61
C CYS A 279 12.58 26.39 -8.86
N LYS A 280 12.15 27.45 -9.55
CA LYS A 280 11.89 28.75 -8.93
C LYS A 280 10.62 28.75 -8.11
N ASP A 281 9.57 28.10 -8.60
CA ASP A 281 8.27 28.02 -7.94
C ASP A 281 7.49 26.75 -8.35
N ILE A 282 6.42 26.44 -7.62
CA ILE A 282 5.60 25.24 -7.84
C ILE A 282 4.12 25.63 -7.94
N LEU A 283 3.44 25.18 -8.99
CA LEU A 283 2.00 25.31 -9.17
C LEU A 283 1.34 23.94 -9.11
N ILE A 284 0.26 23.82 -8.34
CA ILE A 284 -0.50 22.58 -8.14
C ILE A 284 -1.97 22.86 -8.44
N GLU A 285 -2.52 22.11 -9.39
CA GLU A 285 -3.82 22.38 -10.00
C GLU A 285 -4.65 21.10 -10.16
N GLU A 286 -5.96 21.27 -10.15
CA GLU A 286 -6.95 20.27 -10.57
C GLU A 286 -7.40 20.69 -11.98
N LYS A 287 -7.17 19.84 -12.99
CA LYS A 287 -7.43 20.13 -14.42
C LYS A 287 -8.29 19.08 -15.09
#